data_AF-A0A2A2HYH0-F1
#
_entry.id   AF-A0A2A2HYH0-F1
#
_cell.length_a   1.000
_cell.length_b   1.000
_cell.length_c   1.000
_cell.angle_alpha   90.00
_cell.angle_beta   90.00
_cell.angle_gamma   90.00
#
_symmetry.space_group_name_H-M   'P 1'
#
loop_
_entity.id
_entity.type
_entity.pdbx_description
1 polymer ?
#
loop_
_entity_poly.entity_id
_entity_poly.type
_entity_poly.pdbx_seq_one_letter_code
_entity_poly.pdbx_strand_id
1 'polypeptide(L)'
;MQTDLLSEEIDKYPVLVFSKQVNDALITEDKKDRIIDAKKISKVIDSLLSFGKIKKLEEIRLKSNCLNWIYSILNNYPTIDTRDVKEILNDFSDDMNTRMRTEEKYAICIITSNRVLLAHSVFGEETITPNWEVIDRMLDKDNVLRFVCFEREGTEVRVKYYEENASVFFANWLGLSEKEAFEYLGGVNKFCGEINGTSFALEFSDEDFESKFIKSKVFKIEDNQLILPSPINNIPLSIIRVGKKPYKSFEDFLQDFYAKRYNLSHYKEEYNKIKSHSILPLITKIIDDEYDLASLDQQYSLSKHNPHFQIIFCNKDIEIRPSFLLKIRSKLTNSEVIRIYHPGVEFSPKPVKIKNMEIYNKLNQKVSNIILNFYHSLEIKDSFDSILLYTAIKMLSMENTNKDICNFLDMLANSTLISDSFYSKFVNSENDVFELKGREFITGKDQRILQNLTDDISKKIRYSKIKLYLLGVDEKSKEFEPIPISKFSDDRMYNLEKKLKENHKDLDLKFIKVPSKDNKRCIIILIVSERKDE
;
A
#
# COMPACT_ATOMS: atom_id res chain seq x y z
N MET A 1 -29.52 10.92 -37.82
CA MET A 1 -30.76 11.57 -38.28
C MET A 1 -31.96 11.07 -37.46
N GLN A 2 -31.82 11.04 -36.13
CA GLN A 2 -32.83 10.48 -35.21
C GLN A 2 -32.83 11.26 -33.87
N THR A 3 -32.46 12.54 -33.95
CA THR A 3 -32.29 13.46 -32.81
C THR A 3 -33.32 14.60 -32.81
N ASP A 4 -34.06 14.79 -33.91
CA ASP A 4 -35.00 15.93 -34.03
C ASP A 4 -36.43 15.64 -33.52
N LEU A 5 -36.86 14.37 -33.47
CA LEU A 5 -38.24 14.01 -33.11
C LEU A 5 -38.58 14.17 -31.61
N LEU A 6 -37.58 14.18 -30.72
CA LEU A 6 -37.81 14.40 -29.28
C LEU A 6 -37.87 15.89 -28.90
N SER A 7 -37.40 16.79 -29.77
CA SER A 7 -37.43 18.23 -29.52
C SER A 7 -38.81 18.85 -29.77
N GLU A 8 -39.71 18.16 -30.48
CA GLU A 8 -41.05 18.66 -30.84
C GLU A 8 -42.10 18.48 -29.73
N GLU A 9 -41.86 17.64 -28.71
CA GLU A 9 -42.83 17.44 -27.60
C GLU A 9 -42.72 18.47 -26.47
N ILE A 10 -41.61 19.21 -26.39
CA ILE A 10 -41.43 20.31 -25.41
C ILE A 10 -42.47 21.43 -25.65
N ASP A 11 -43.01 21.53 -26.87
CA ASP A 11 -43.81 22.67 -27.34
C ASP A 11 -45.30 22.62 -26.95
N LYS A 12 -45.79 21.55 -26.30
CA LYS A 12 -47.23 21.38 -26.01
C LYS A 12 -47.64 21.57 -24.54
N TYR A 13 -46.71 21.55 -23.60
CA TYR A 13 -47.03 21.49 -22.17
C TYR A 13 -46.28 22.55 -21.37
N PRO A 14 -46.90 23.06 -20.30
CA PRO A 14 -46.35 24.17 -19.52
C PRO A 14 -45.19 23.75 -18.63
N VAL A 15 -44.11 24.54 -18.60
CA VAL A 15 -43.00 24.30 -17.66
C VAL A 15 -43.43 24.72 -16.26
N LEU A 16 -43.26 23.81 -15.30
CA LEU A 16 -43.57 24.08 -13.90
C LEU A 16 -42.28 24.41 -13.15
N VAL A 17 -42.29 25.48 -12.37
CA VAL A 17 -41.15 25.96 -11.60
C VAL A 17 -41.55 26.11 -10.15
N PHE A 18 -40.77 25.51 -9.26
CA PHE A 18 -40.91 25.65 -7.82
C PHE A 18 -39.62 26.20 -7.26
N SER A 19 -39.71 27.13 -6.32
CA SER A 19 -38.52 27.72 -5.71
C SER A 19 -38.76 28.09 -4.26
N LYS A 20 -37.70 28.02 -3.47
CA LYS A 20 -37.67 28.47 -2.07
C LYS A 20 -36.29 29.01 -1.75
N GLN A 21 -36.23 29.96 -0.83
CA GLN A 21 -34.99 30.23 -0.13
C GLN A 21 -34.66 29.00 0.74
N VAL A 22 -33.38 28.61 0.85
CA VAL A 22 -33.01 27.33 1.46
C VAL A 22 -33.52 27.20 2.91
N ASN A 23 -33.58 28.29 3.68
CA ASN A 23 -34.09 28.32 5.06
C ASN A 23 -35.58 28.60 5.20
N ASP A 24 -36.27 28.96 4.13
CA ASP A 24 -37.69 29.29 4.20
C ASP A 24 -38.53 28.01 4.05
N ALA A 25 -39.66 27.96 4.73
CA ALA A 25 -40.66 26.91 4.54
C ALA A 25 -41.55 27.20 3.31
N LEU A 26 -41.63 28.47 2.88
CA LEU A 26 -42.47 28.87 1.77
C LEU A 26 -41.87 28.46 0.43
N ILE A 27 -42.62 27.62 -0.31
CA ILE A 27 -42.30 27.26 -1.69
C ILE A 27 -43.23 28.04 -2.62
N THR A 28 -42.63 28.85 -3.49
CA THR A 28 -43.34 29.55 -4.57
C THR A 28 -43.49 28.61 -5.76
N GLU A 29 -44.69 28.55 -6.31
CA GLU A 29 -45.02 27.81 -7.52
C GLU A 29 -45.33 28.77 -8.66
N ASP A 30 -44.76 28.51 -9.83
CA ASP A 30 -44.94 29.30 -11.03
C ASP A 30 -45.10 28.38 -12.24
N LYS A 31 -45.97 28.77 -13.16
CA LYS A 31 -46.36 27.99 -14.34
C LYS A 31 -46.13 28.81 -15.60
N LYS A 32 -45.33 28.26 -16.52
CA LYS A 32 -44.98 28.90 -17.79
C LYS A 32 -45.70 28.22 -18.94
N ASP A 33 -46.86 28.78 -19.29
CA ASP A 33 -47.68 28.30 -20.40
C ASP A 33 -47.23 28.80 -21.78
N ARG A 34 -46.36 29.83 -21.85
CA ARG A 34 -45.88 30.37 -23.12
C ARG A 34 -44.73 29.52 -23.69
N ILE A 35 -44.87 29.07 -24.93
CA ILE A 35 -43.86 28.27 -25.65
C ILE A 35 -42.49 28.95 -25.68
N ILE A 36 -42.47 30.28 -25.84
CA ILE A 36 -41.22 31.06 -25.87
C ILE A 36 -40.47 30.95 -24.52
N ASP A 37 -41.20 30.96 -23.40
CA ASP A 37 -40.62 30.85 -22.07
C ASP A 37 -40.10 29.42 -21.84
N ALA A 38 -40.86 28.40 -22.26
CA ALA A 38 -40.44 27.00 -22.21
C ALA A 38 -39.15 26.74 -22.99
N LYS A 39 -39.02 27.29 -24.21
CA LYS A 39 -37.81 27.15 -25.04
C LYS A 39 -36.58 27.83 -24.43
N LYS A 40 -36.76 28.98 -23.80
CA LYS A 40 -35.66 29.68 -23.10
C LYS A 40 -35.18 28.88 -21.91
N ILE A 41 -36.09 28.44 -21.04
CA ILE A 41 -35.76 27.61 -19.88
C ILE A 41 -35.06 26.33 -20.33
N SER A 42 -35.56 25.64 -21.36
CA SER A 42 -34.91 24.45 -21.90
C SER A 42 -33.47 24.72 -22.35
N LYS A 43 -33.21 25.83 -23.06
CA LYS A 43 -31.85 26.21 -23.47
C LYS A 43 -30.91 26.44 -22.27
N VAL A 44 -31.41 27.08 -21.22
CA VAL A 44 -30.64 27.32 -20.00
C VAL A 44 -30.34 26.00 -19.30
N ILE A 45 -31.34 25.11 -19.18
CA ILE A 45 -31.16 23.75 -18.65
C ILE A 45 -30.12 23.00 -19.48
N ASP A 46 -30.24 22.96 -20.81
CA ASP A 46 -29.29 22.24 -21.67
C ASP A 46 -27.86 22.77 -21.54
N SER A 47 -27.70 24.10 -21.43
CA SER A 47 -26.42 24.74 -21.14
C SER A 47 -25.88 24.29 -19.78
N LEU A 48 -26.73 24.19 -18.77
CA LEU A 48 -26.37 23.71 -17.43
C LEU A 48 -25.96 22.23 -17.43
N LEU A 49 -26.72 21.38 -18.13
CA LEU A 49 -26.45 19.95 -18.20
C LEU A 49 -25.17 19.60 -18.96
N SER A 50 -24.65 20.51 -19.80
CA SER A 50 -23.45 20.27 -20.62
C SER A 50 -22.16 19.98 -19.85
N PHE A 51 -22.12 20.30 -18.55
CA PHE A 51 -20.94 20.08 -17.69
C PHE A 51 -21.19 19.13 -16.51
N GLY A 52 -22.38 18.52 -16.44
CA GLY A 52 -22.72 17.53 -15.41
C GLY A 52 -22.14 16.14 -15.70
N LYS A 53 -21.87 15.37 -14.63
CA LYS A 53 -21.58 13.94 -14.70
C LYS A 53 -22.87 13.18 -15.02
N ILE A 54 -22.80 12.09 -15.79
CA ILE A 54 -23.96 11.29 -16.23
C ILE A 54 -23.87 9.88 -15.63
N LYS A 55 -24.98 9.39 -15.08
CA LYS A 55 -25.15 8.01 -14.60
C LYS A 55 -26.54 7.47 -14.94
N LYS A 56 -26.70 6.15 -14.92
CA LYS A 56 -28.03 5.53 -14.90
C LYS A 56 -28.65 5.65 -13.51
N LEU A 57 -29.97 5.82 -13.43
CA LEU A 57 -30.66 5.88 -12.13
C LEU A 57 -30.42 4.63 -11.28
N GLU A 58 -30.29 3.46 -11.90
CA GLU A 58 -29.98 2.18 -11.21
C GLU A 58 -28.59 2.13 -10.57
N GLU A 59 -27.65 2.96 -11.04
CA GLU A 59 -26.30 3.07 -10.50
C GLU A 59 -26.23 3.98 -9.26
N ILE A 60 -27.35 4.63 -8.93
CA ILE A 60 -27.48 5.62 -7.88
C ILE A 60 -28.43 5.08 -6.80
N ARG A 61 -27.99 5.03 -5.54
CA ARG A 61 -28.78 4.45 -4.44
C ARG A 61 -29.62 5.50 -3.71
N LEU A 62 -30.49 6.20 -4.46
CA LEU A 62 -31.41 7.18 -3.88
C LEU A 62 -32.30 6.54 -2.80
N LYS A 63 -32.68 7.36 -1.80
CA LYS A 63 -33.69 6.98 -0.81
C LYS A 63 -35.00 6.61 -1.51
N SER A 64 -35.72 5.60 -1.00
CA SER A 64 -36.93 5.08 -1.65
C SER A 64 -38.04 6.12 -1.84
N ASN A 65 -38.18 7.06 -0.90
CA ASN A 65 -39.10 8.19 -1.02
C ASN A 65 -38.73 9.11 -2.20
N CYS A 66 -37.46 9.45 -2.37
CA CYS A 66 -36.97 10.28 -3.47
C CYS A 66 -37.26 9.64 -4.84
N LEU A 67 -37.00 8.34 -4.96
CA LEU A 67 -37.32 7.58 -6.18
C LEU A 67 -38.82 7.64 -6.49
N ASN A 68 -39.66 7.42 -5.48
CA ASN A 68 -41.11 7.45 -5.65
C ASN A 68 -41.60 8.83 -6.11
N TRP A 69 -41.08 9.91 -5.52
CA TRP A 69 -41.42 11.28 -5.93
C TRP A 69 -40.98 11.57 -7.36
N ILE A 70 -39.74 11.23 -7.74
CA ILE A 70 -39.24 11.41 -9.12
C ILE A 70 -40.09 10.65 -10.13
N TYR A 71 -40.40 9.38 -9.86
CA TYR A 71 -41.24 8.60 -10.76
C TYR A 71 -42.67 9.12 -10.83
N SER A 72 -43.26 9.53 -9.70
CA SER A 72 -44.58 10.15 -9.65
C SER A 72 -44.63 11.42 -10.51
N ILE A 73 -43.66 12.32 -10.34
CA ILE A 73 -43.57 13.58 -11.09
C ILE A 73 -43.41 13.31 -12.58
N LEU A 74 -42.45 12.46 -12.97
CA LEU A 74 -42.17 12.17 -14.39
C LEU A 74 -43.32 11.38 -15.06
N ASN A 75 -44.07 10.54 -14.33
CA ASN A 75 -45.17 9.75 -14.90
C ASN A 75 -46.48 10.53 -15.01
N ASN A 76 -46.72 11.48 -14.11
CA ASN A 76 -48.00 12.18 -14.02
C ASN A 76 -47.98 13.57 -14.67
N TYR A 77 -46.84 14.02 -15.22
CA TYR A 77 -46.75 15.30 -15.91
C TYR A 77 -47.71 15.37 -17.13
N PRO A 78 -48.42 16.50 -17.35
CA PRO A 78 -48.33 17.79 -16.64
C PRO A 78 -49.18 17.90 -15.37
N THR A 79 -50.00 16.89 -15.05
CA THR A 79 -50.90 16.83 -13.89
C THR A 79 -50.21 16.20 -12.67
N ILE A 80 -49.09 16.79 -12.25
CA ILE A 80 -48.28 16.27 -11.15
C ILE A 80 -48.92 16.54 -9.77
N ASP A 81 -48.61 15.71 -8.78
CA ASP A 81 -48.91 16.02 -7.38
C ASP A 81 -47.89 17.05 -6.86
N THR A 82 -48.34 18.28 -6.59
CA THR A 82 -47.47 19.36 -6.08
C THR A 82 -46.86 19.02 -4.72
N ARG A 83 -47.46 18.10 -3.95
CA ARG A 83 -46.87 17.58 -2.71
C ARG A 83 -45.54 16.87 -2.98
N ASP A 84 -45.49 15.98 -3.97
CA ASP A 84 -44.26 15.24 -4.29
C ASP A 84 -43.12 16.20 -4.69
N VAL A 85 -43.46 17.28 -5.40
CA VAL A 85 -42.48 18.32 -5.77
C VAL A 85 -41.97 19.10 -4.55
N LYS A 86 -42.87 19.43 -3.62
CA LYS A 86 -42.51 20.15 -2.39
C LYS A 86 -41.65 19.27 -1.47
N GLU A 87 -42.01 18.00 -1.33
CA GLU A 87 -41.25 17.04 -0.52
C GLU A 87 -39.84 16.82 -1.08
N ILE A 88 -39.68 16.61 -2.39
CA ILE A 88 -38.35 16.42 -2.95
C ILE A 88 -37.48 17.69 -2.94
N LEU A 89 -38.09 18.87 -3.11
CA LEU A 89 -37.38 20.14 -3.02
C LEU A 89 -36.95 20.44 -1.58
N ASN A 90 -37.76 20.07 -0.59
CA ASN A 90 -37.39 20.14 0.83
C ASN A 90 -36.28 19.14 1.16
N ASP A 91 -36.41 17.86 0.80
CA ASP A 91 -35.37 16.85 1.06
C ASP A 91 -34.01 17.24 0.43
N PHE A 92 -34.02 17.78 -0.80
CA PHE A 92 -32.83 18.31 -1.47
C PHE A 92 -32.22 19.54 -0.77
N SER A 93 -33.04 20.42 -0.19
CA SER A 93 -32.58 21.62 0.52
C SER A 93 -32.20 21.36 1.99
N ASP A 94 -32.76 20.33 2.61
CA ASP A 94 -32.45 19.93 3.98
C ASP A 94 -31.12 19.17 4.07
N ASP A 95 -30.74 18.42 3.04
CA ASP A 95 -29.43 17.78 2.99
C ASP A 95 -28.28 18.78 2.72
N MET A 96 -28.55 20.10 2.73
CA MET A 96 -27.53 21.14 2.60
C MET A 96 -26.87 21.52 3.94
N ASN A 97 -25.53 21.65 3.96
CA ASN A 97 -24.75 22.12 5.13
C ASN A 97 -25.08 23.57 5.54
N THR A 98 -24.84 23.95 6.80
CA THR A 98 -25.16 25.27 7.36
C THR A 98 -24.62 26.48 6.56
N ARG A 99 -23.41 26.43 5.99
CA ARG A 99 -22.89 27.51 5.10
C ARG A 99 -23.60 27.60 3.74
N MET A 100 -24.26 26.52 3.31
CA MET A 100 -25.08 26.47 2.11
C MET A 100 -26.51 26.94 2.36
N ARG A 101 -26.83 27.32 3.61
CA ARG A 101 -28.13 27.82 4.03
C ARG A 101 -28.07 29.33 4.36
N THR A 102 -27.25 30.11 3.66
CA THR A 102 -27.22 31.58 3.84
C THR A 102 -28.41 32.22 3.13
N GLU A 103 -28.80 33.44 3.53
CA GLU A 103 -30.02 34.09 3.07
C GLU A 103 -30.07 34.29 1.54
N GLU A 104 -28.93 34.41 0.84
CA GLU A 104 -28.88 34.62 -0.61
C GLU A 104 -28.88 33.32 -1.44
N LYS A 105 -29.41 32.22 -0.90
CA LYS A 105 -29.38 30.90 -1.56
C LYS A 105 -30.75 30.31 -1.75
N TYR A 106 -30.97 29.79 -2.96
CA TYR A 106 -32.27 29.27 -3.40
C TYR A 106 -32.15 27.82 -3.86
N ALA A 107 -33.16 27.03 -3.51
CA ALA A 107 -33.41 25.73 -4.12
C ALA A 107 -34.53 25.87 -5.15
N ILE A 108 -34.31 25.34 -6.35
CA ILE A 108 -35.20 25.47 -7.50
C ILE A 108 -35.50 24.07 -8.04
N CYS A 109 -36.77 23.75 -8.30
CA CYS A 109 -37.20 22.57 -9.04
C CYS A 109 -37.86 23.01 -10.36
N ILE A 110 -37.39 22.48 -11.49
CA ILE A 110 -37.99 22.72 -12.80
C ILE A 110 -38.41 21.40 -13.42
N ILE A 111 -39.67 21.35 -13.86
CA ILE A 111 -40.30 20.15 -14.38
C ILE A 111 -40.78 20.40 -15.80
N THR A 112 -40.33 19.54 -16.71
CA THR A 112 -40.77 19.46 -18.11
C THR A 112 -41.32 18.07 -18.39
N SER A 113 -41.77 17.82 -19.62
CA SER A 113 -42.33 16.52 -20.03
C SER A 113 -41.42 15.32 -19.80
N ASN A 114 -40.10 15.52 -19.83
CA ASN A 114 -39.12 14.46 -19.71
C ASN A 114 -38.05 14.72 -18.64
N ARG A 115 -38.11 15.83 -17.89
CA ARG A 115 -37.05 16.19 -16.94
C ARG A 115 -37.60 16.70 -15.61
N VAL A 116 -36.89 16.36 -14.55
CA VAL A 116 -36.98 17.01 -13.24
C VAL A 116 -35.59 17.50 -12.87
N LEU A 117 -35.39 18.81 -12.87
CA LEU A 117 -34.14 19.47 -12.47
C LEU A 117 -34.31 20.03 -11.06
N LEU A 118 -33.40 19.69 -10.15
CA LEU A 118 -33.22 20.35 -8.86
C LEU A 118 -31.89 21.10 -8.91
N ALA A 119 -31.90 22.38 -8.57
CA ALA A 119 -30.72 23.24 -8.59
C ALA A 119 -30.62 24.05 -7.29
N HIS A 120 -29.38 24.29 -6.86
CA HIS A 120 -29.02 25.16 -5.76
C HIS A 120 -28.23 26.34 -6.33
N SER A 121 -28.73 27.55 -6.13
CA SER A 121 -28.18 28.76 -6.75
C SER A 121 -27.92 29.86 -5.72
N VAL A 122 -26.88 30.67 -5.97
CA VAL A 122 -26.63 31.93 -5.27
C VAL A 122 -27.31 33.05 -6.05
N PHE A 123 -28.24 33.74 -5.41
CA PHE A 123 -28.89 34.91 -6.00
C PHE A 123 -29.31 35.88 -4.90
N GLY A 124 -28.89 37.15 -5.00
CA GLY A 124 -28.99 38.15 -3.93
C GLY A 124 -29.91 39.36 -4.21
N GLU A 125 -30.68 39.36 -5.30
CA GLU A 125 -31.67 40.43 -5.53
C GLU A 125 -33.00 40.06 -4.85
N GLU A 126 -33.44 40.89 -3.88
CA GLU A 126 -34.76 40.81 -3.23
C GLU A 126 -35.89 41.14 -4.24
N THR A 127 -36.15 40.24 -5.19
CA THR A 127 -37.37 40.33 -6.00
C THR A 127 -38.44 39.47 -5.36
N ILE A 128 -39.54 40.12 -4.96
CA ILE A 128 -40.70 39.60 -4.22
C ILE A 128 -41.38 38.39 -4.92
N THR A 129 -40.98 38.00 -6.13
CA THR A 129 -41.37 36.73 -6.77
C THR A 129 -40.36 36.39 -7.87
N PRO A 130 -39.85 35.15 -7.97
CA PRO A 130 -38.96 34.76 -9.08
C PRO A 130 -39.75 34.71 -10.39
N ASN A 131 -39.77 35.83 -11.11
CA ASN A 131 -40.25 35.87 -12.48
C ASN A 131 -39.29 35.08 -13.39
N TRP A 132 -39.75 34.63 -14.56
CA TRP A 132 -38.92 33.86 -15.50
C TRP A 132 -37.62 34.57 -15.92
N GLU A 133 -37.63 35.91 -15.95
CA GLU A 133 -36.44 36.73 -16.22
C GLU A 133 -35.35 36.56 -15.15
N VAL A 134 -35.74 36.17 -13.93
CA VAL A 134 -34.85 35.89 -12.81
C VAL A 134 -34.33 34.45 -12.87
N ILE A 135 -35.15 33.49 -13.33
CA ILE A 135 -34.76 32.06 -13.44
C ILE A 135 -33.55 31.89 -14.37
N ASP A 136 -33.53 32.59 -15.51
CA ASP A 136 -32.39 32.53 -16.44
C ASP A 136 -31.08 32.91 -15.73
N ARG A 137 -31.10 33.98 -14.89
CA ARG A 137 -29.95 34.38 -14.09
C ARG A 137 -29.63 33.40 -12.96
N MET A 138 -30.64 32.86 -12.28
CA MET A 138 -30.42 31.89 -11.19
C MET A 138 -29.79 30.59 -11.69
N LEU A 139 -30.03 30.21 -12.95
CA LEU A 139 -29.47 29.01 -13.56
C LEU A 139 -28.22 29.27 -14.40
N ASP A 140 -27.70 30.50 -14.40
CA ASP A 140 -26.39 30.79 -14.99
C ASP A 140 -25.32 29.93 -14.34
N LYS A 141 -24.35 29.49 -15.14
CA LYS A 141 -23.30 28.55 -14.71
C LYS A 141 -22.53 29.05 -13.49
N ASP A 142 -22.34 30.36 -13.40
CA ASP A 142 -21.59 31.01 -12.33
C ASP A 142 -22.39 31.13 -11.02
N ASN A 143 -23.72 30.96 -11.08
CA ASN A 143 -24.61 31.07 -9.93
C ASN A 143 -25.03 29.71 -9.37
N VAL A 144 -24.98 28.63 -10.16
CA VAL A 144 -25.37 27.29 -9.72
C VAL A 144 -24.25 26.59 -8.97
N LEU A 145 -24.45 26.43 -7.66
CA LEU A 145 -23.53 25.71 -6.77
C LEU A 145 -23.61 24.19 -6.95
N ARG A 146 -24.80 23.66 -7.23
CA ARG A 146 -25.03 22.25 -7.56
C ARG A 146 -26.36 22.04 -8.26
N PHE A 147 -26.44 20.97 -9.03
CA PHE A 147 -27.71 20.51 -9.58
C PHE A 147 -27.75 18.99 -9.71
N VAL A 148 -28.97 18.47 -9.81
CA VAL A 148 -29.27 17.11 -10.25
C VAL A 148 -30.47 17.15 -11.19
N CYS A 149 -30.39 16.46 -12.31
CA CYS A 149 -31.45 16.37 -13.30
C CYS A 149 -31.74 14.90 -13.60
N PHE A 150 -33.01 14.52 -13.43
CA PHE A 150 -33.55 13.23 -13.81
C PHE A 150 -34.19 13.37 -15.18
N GLU A 151 -33.60 12.75 -16.19
CA GLU A 151 -34.04 12.83 -17.58
C GLU A 151 -34.53 11.47 -18.05
N ARG A 152 -35.79 11.42 -18.52
CA ARG A 152 -36.39 10.22 -19.09
C ARG A 152 -36.00 10.09 -20.56
N GLU A 153 -35.35 8.99 -20.89
CA GLU A 153 -35.03 8.58 -22.25
C GLU A 153 -35.72 7.23 -22.53
N GLY A 154 -36.93 7.28 -23.09
CA GLY A 154 -37.76 6.09 -23.28
C GLY A 154 -38.22 5.51 -21.94
N THR A 155 -37.84 4.25 -21.66
CA THR A 155 -38.14 3.56 -20.38
C THR A 155 -37.06 3.76 -19.32
N GLU A 156 -35.89 4.29 -19.69
CA GLU A 156 -34.79 4.52 -18.76
C GLU A 156 -34.81 5.96 -18.21
N VAL A 157 -34.31 6.14 -17.00
CA VAL A 157 -34.03 7.46 -16.41
C VAL A 157 -32.53 7.62 -16.23
N ARG A 158 -31.97 8.68 -16.81
CA ARG A 158 -30.59 9.11 -16.63
C ARG A 158 -30.53 10.21 -15.59
N VAL A 159 -29.47 10.21 -14.80
CA VAL A 159 -29.21 11.21 -13.77
C VAL A 159 -27.98 12.00 -14.17
N LYS A 160 -28.16 13.32 -14.33
CA LYS A 160 -27.07 14.26 -14.60
C LYS A 160 -26.88 15.13 -13.37
N TYR A 161 -25.66 15.24 -12.84
CA TYR A 161 -25.43 16.00 -11.61
C TYR A 161 -24.08 16.74 -11.62
N TYR A 162 -24.02 17.81 -10.84
CA TYR A 162 -22.85 18.65 -10.68
C TYR A 162 -22.84 19.26 -9.28
N GLU A 163 -21.65 19.51 -8.75
CA GLU A 163 -21.43 20.31 -7.55
C GLU A 163 -20.11 21.05 -7.69
N GLU A 164 -20.13 22.37 -7.49
CA GLU A 164 -18.95 23.24 -7.57
C GLU A 164 -17.88 22.82 -6.56
N ASN A 165 -18.33 22.51 -5.34
CA ASN A 165 -17.51 22.10 -4.20
C ASN A 165 -18.01 20.77 -3.65
N ALA A 166 -17.39 19.66 -4.07
CA ALA A 166 -17.86 18.31 -3.76
C ALA A 166 -18.07 18.08 -2.25
N SER A 167 -19.27 17.59 -1.88
CA SER A 167 -19.69 17.40 -0.49
C SER A 167 -20.24 15.99 -0.25
N VAL A 168 -19.92 15.45 0.94
CA VAL A 168 -20.46 14.15 1.38
C VAL A 168 -21.99 14.18 1.46
N PHE A 169 -22.56 15.34 1.77
CA PHE A 169 -23.99 15.50 1.90
C PHE A 169 -24.71 15.32 0.57
N PHE A 170 -24.22 15.96 -0.50
CA PHE A 170 -24.83 15.81 -1.82
C PHE A 170 -24.59 14.42 -2.41
N ALA A 171 -23.39 13.85 -2.22
CA ALA A 171 -23.10 12.47 -2.59
C ALA A 171 -24.00 11.47 -1.85
N ASN A 172 -24.22 11.66 -0.55
CA ASN A 172 -25.12 10.82 0.26
C ASN A 172 -26.58 11.00 -0.15
N TRP A 173 -27.02 12.23 -0.44
CA TRP A 173 -28.37 12.49 -0.94
C TRP A 173 -28.61 11.74 -2.24
N LEU A 174 -27.66 11.79 -3.18
CA LEU A 174 -27.68 10.98 -4.39
C LEU A 174 -27.57 9.47 -4.08
N GLY A 175 -26.99 9.05 -2.96
CA GLY A 175 -26.68 7.64 -2.72
C GLY A 175 -25.52 7.14 -3.57
N LEU A 176 -24.58 8.04 -3.87
CA LEU A 176 -23.25 7.70 -4.36
C LEU A 176 -22.40 7.16 -3.21
N SER A 177 -21.42 6.32 -3.52
CA SER A 177 -20.49 5.86 -2.51
C SER A 177 -19.63 7.02 -1.98
N GLU A 178 -19.25 7.01 -0.69
CA GLU A 178 -18.35 8.04 -0.15
C GLU A 178 -17.01 8.15 -0.92
N LYS A 179 -16.63 7.09 -1.64
CA LYS A 179 -15.47 7.05 -2.53
C LYS A 179 -15.63 7.99 -3.73
N GLU A 180 -16.83 8.06 -4.32
CA GLU A 180 -17.15 8.91 -5.48
C GLU A 180 -17.28 10.40 -5.12
N ALA A 181 -17.54 10.72 -3.84
CA ALA A 181 -17.70 12.09 -3.34
C ALA A 181 -16.40 12.93 -3.33
N PHE A 182 -15.23 12.29 -3.39
CA PHE A 182 -13.93 12.94 -3.20
C PHE A 182 -12.96 12.79 -4.37
N GLU A 183 -13.38 12.15 -5.46
CA GLU A 183 -12.59 12.03 -6.69
C GLU A 183 -12.73 13.32 -7.51
N TYR A 184 -11.88 14.32 -7.23
CA TYR A 184 -11.83 15.58 -8.00
C TYR A 184 -11.09 15.38 -9.33
N LEU A 185 -10.08 14.48 -9.37
CA LEU A 185 -9.24 14.18 -10.53
C LEU A 185 -9.08 12.67 -10.79
N GLY A 186 -9.93 11.82 -10.18
CA GLY A 186 -10.05 10.39 -10.52
C GLY A 186 -9.12 9.44 -9.76
N GLY A 187 -8.56 9.84 -8.62
CA GLY A 187 -7.64 9.01 -7.84
C GLY A 187 -7.90 8.98 -6.33
N VAL A 188 -7.88 7.80 -5.70
CA VAL A 188 -8.07 7.65 -4.24
C VAL A 188 -6.84 8.03 -3.42
N ASN A 189 -5.64 8.01 -4.02
CA ASN A 189 -4.39 8.33 -3.37
C ASN A 189 -4.07 9.82 -3.59
N LYS A 190 -4.11 10.62 -2.54
CA LYS A 190 -3.95 12.09 -2.62
C LYS A 190 -2.68 12.55 -1.92
N PHE A 191 -1.88 13.34 -2.64
CA PHE A 191 -0.65 13.97 -2.18
C PHE A 191 -0.84 15.49 -2.25
N CYS A 192 -0.85 16.16 -1.11
CA CYS A 192 -1.03 17.60 -1.01
C CYS A 192 0.28 18.29 -0.64
N GLY A 193 0.49 19.49 -1.15
CA GLY A 193 1.64 20.31 -0.82
C GLY A 193 1.40 21.78 -1.15
N GLU A 194 2.47 22.57 -1.10
CA GLU A 194 2.44 24.00 -1.38
C GLU A 194 3.62 24.40 -2.27
N ILE A 195 3.36 25.25 -3.26
CA ILE A 195 4.38 25.88 -4.10
C ILE A 195 4.12 27.39 -4.07
N ASN A 196 5.07 28.18 -3.55
CA ASN A 196 5.00 29.65 -3.51
C ASN A 196 3.67 30.20 -2.96
N GLY A 197 3.17 29.68 -1.82
CA GLY A 197 1.89 30.12 -1.25
C GLY A 197 0.65 29.49 -1.88
N THR A 198 0.80 28.72 -2.97
CA THR A 198 -0.31 28.08 -3.67
C THR A 198 -0.38 26.61 -3.27
N SER A 199 -1.48 26.22 -2.61
CA SER A 199 -1.73 24.81 -2.30
C SER A 199 -2.09 24.03 -3.57
N PHE A 200 -1.57 22.82 -3.69
CA PHE A 200 -1.95 21.89 -4.75
C PHE A 200 -2.30 20.53 -4.17
N ALA A 201 -2.97 19.72 -4.97
CA ALA A 201 -3.11 18.30 -4.68
C ALA A 201 -3.02 17.47 -5.96
N LEU A 202 -2.26 16.38 -5.88
CA LEU A 202 -2.16 15.37 -6.91
C LEU A 202 -2.95 14.15 -6.48
N GLU A 203 -3.80 13.64 -7.37
CA GLU A 203 -4.63 12.47 -7.13
C GLU A 203 -4.24 11.36 -8.11
N PHE A 204 -4.04 10.15 -7.58
CA PHE A 204 -3.65 8.98 -8.38
C PHE A 204 -4.62 7.82 -8.09
N SER A 205 -5.09 7.16 -9.15
CA SER A 205 -5.70 5.84 -9.04
C SER A 205 -4.69 4.83 -8.50
N ASP A 206 -5.14 3.64 -8.07
CA ASP A 206 -4.20 2.61 -7.59
C ASP A 206 -3.27 2.15 -8.75
N GLU A 207 -3.80 2.10 -9.97
CA GLU A 207 -3.07 1.78 -11.21
C GLU A 207 -2.07 2.87 -11.61
N ASP A 208 -2.46 4.14 -11.52
CA ASP A 208 -1.57 5.28 -11.77
C ASP A 208 -0.43 5.31 -10.76
N PHE A 209 -0.75 5.09 -9.49
CA PHE A 209 0.26 5.08 -8.45
C PHE A 209 1.27 3.94 -8.69
N GLU A 210 0.78 2.73 -8.96
CA GLU A 210 1.63 1.57 -9.26
C GLU A 210 2.50 1.79 -10.50
N SER A 211 1.94 2.33 -11.58
CA SER A 211 2.69 2.57 -12.81
C SER A 211 3.73 3.68 -12.65
N LYS A 212 3.40 4.82 -12.03
CA LYS A 212 4.24 6.02 -11.98
C LYS A 212 5.24 6.05 -10.82
N PHE A 213 4.88 5.52 -9.65
CA PHE A 213 5.76 5.53 -8.46
C PHE A 213 6.51 4.22 -8.25
N ILE A 214 5.89 3.08 -8.57
CA ILE A 214 6.48 1.76 -8.25
C ILE A 214 7.22 1.16 -9.44
N LYS A 215 6.56 1.02 -10.60
CA LYS A 215 7.10 0.34 -11.78
C LYS A 215 8.08 1.21 -12.57
N SER A 216 7.61 2.35 -13.07
CA SER A 216 8.42 3.24 -13.90
C SER A 216 9.30 4.18 -13.07
N LYS A 217 8.95 4.41 -11.80
CA LYS A 217 9.61 5.37 -10.90
C LYS A 217 9.82 6.75 -11.54
N VAL A 218 8.85 7.17 -12.36
CA VAL A 218 8.78 8.51 -12.95
C VAL A 218 8.70 9.55 -11.84
N PHE A 219 7.97 9.25 -10.76
CA PHE A 219 7.91 10.06 -9.56
C PHE A 219 8.62 9.33 -8.40
N LYS A 220 9.29 10.11 -7.54
CA LYS A 220 9.86 9.63 -6.28
C LYS A 220 9.41 10.50 -5.13
N ILE A 221 9.33 9.93 -3.93
CA ILE A 221 9.11 10.70 -2.71
C ILE A 221 10.24 10.38 -1.74
N GLU A 222 10.99 11.41 -1.34
CA GLU A 222 12.09 11.33 -0.40
C GLU A 222 11.96 12.51 0.57
N ASP A 223 12.15 12.28 1.87
CA ASP A 223 12.06 13.31 2.93
C ASP A 223 10.79 14.19 2.85
N ASN A 224 9.64 13.56 2.59
CA ASN A 224 8.35 14.23 2.37
C ASN A 224 8.37 15.25 1.21
N GLN A 225 9.24 15.06 0.22
CA GLN A 225 9.25 15.86 -1.01
C GLN A 225 8.93 14.97 -2.20
N LEU A 226 7.99 15.41 -3.04
CA LEU A 226 7.73 14.82 -4.34
C LEU A 226 8.78 15.30 -5.34
N ILE A 227 9.54 14.37 -5.87
CA ILE A 227 10.57 14.59 -6.87
C ILE A 227 9.98 14.28 -8.24
N LEU A 228 9.93 15.29 -9.12
CA LEU A 228 9.44 15.16 -10.49
C LEU A 228 10.62 15.16 -11.48
N PRO A 229 10.46 14.57 -12.67
CA PRO A 229 11.50 14.54 -13.69
C PRO A 229 11.57 15.90 -14.44
N SER A 230 11.98 16.98 -13.76
CA SER A 230 12.20 18.34 -14.30
C SER A 230 10.94 19.01 -14.93
N PRO A 231 10.78 20.35 -14.93
CA PRO A 231 11.65 21.43 -14.43
C PRO A 231 11.43 21.81 -12.95
N ILE A 232 10.40 21.25 -12.29
CA ILE A 232 10.19 21.40 -10.84
C ILE A 232 10.83 20.19 -10.18
N ASN A 233 11.98 20.36 -9.54
CA ASN A 233 12.72 19.19 -9.07
C ASN A 233 12.13 18.62 -7.79
N ASN A 234 11.75 19.46 -6.81
CA ASN A 234 11.31 19.01 -5.50
C ASN A 234 10.10 19.84 -5.03
N ILE A 235 9.02 19.15 -4.64
CA ILE A 235 7.82 19.78 -4.12
C ILE A 235 7.53 19.26 -2.71
N PRO A 236 7.53 20.11 -1.67
CA PRO A 236 7.20 19.70 -0.31
C PRO A 236 5.77 19.17 -0.22
N LEU A 237 5.61 18.00 0.41
CA LEU A 237 4.32 17.40 0.70
C LEU A 237 3.96 17.68 2.16
N SER A 238 2.77 18.24 2.37
CA SER A 238 2.23 18.49 3.71
C SER A 238 1.32 17.35 4.18
N ILE A 239 0.61 16.68 3.26
CA ILE A 239 -0.36 15.64 3.59
C ILE A 239 -0.34 14.53 2.54
N ILE A 240 -0.32 13.28 3.01
CA ILE A 240 -0.59 12.09 2.19
C ILE A 240 -1.84 11.43 2.75
N ARG A 241 -2.83 11.13 1.91
CA ARG A 241 -4.08 10.48 2.37
C ARG A 241 -4.67 9.53 1.33
N VAL A 242 -5.40 8.54 1.82
CA VAL A 242 -6.27 7.68 1.00
C VAL A 242 -7.71 7.89 1.44
N GLY A 243 -8.52 8.52 0.59
CA GLY A 243 -9.84 9.01 0.99
C GLY A 243 -9.77 9.93 2.22
N LYS A 244 -10.36 9.49 3.34
CA LYS A 244 -10.35 10.20 4.64
C LYS A 244 -9.16 9.85 5.53
N LYS A 245 -8.39 8.79 5.26
CA LYS A 245 -7.30 8.32 6.12
C LYS A 245 -6.01 9.09 5.82
N PRO A 246 -5.52 9.97 6.73
CA PRO A 246 -4.22 10.59 6.58
C PRO A 246 -3.10 9.62 6.99
N TYR A 247 -1.93 9.80 6.39
CA TYR A 247 -0.71 9.08 6.71
C TYR A 247 0.34 10.06 7.26
N LYS A 248 1.09 9.61 8.26
CA LYS A 248 2.15 10.41 8.89
C LYS A 248 3.40 10.47 8.03
N SER A 249 3.64 9.44 7.23
CA SER A 249 4.80 9.32 6.34
C SER A 249 4.42 8.65 5.03
N PHE A 250 5.24 8.84 4.00
CA PHE A 250 5.09 8.14 2.73
C PHE A 250 5.29 6.63 2.88
N GLU A 251 6.17 6.21 3.78
CA GLU A 251 6.38 4.80 4.14
C GLU A 251 5.13 4.15 4.69
N ASP A 252 4.41 4.80 5.61
CA ASP A 252 3.16 4.27 6.17
C ASP A 252 2.09 4.12 5.07
N PHE A 253 2.00 5.11 4.19
CA PHE A 253 1.11 5.04 3.03
C PHE A 253 1.48 3.88 2.10
N LEU A 254 2.76 3.72 1.75
CA LEU A 254 3.22 2.63 0.89
C LEU A 254 2.93 1.25 1.51
N GLN A 255 3.10 1.09 2.82
CA GLN A 255 2.79 -0.16 3.51
C GLN A 255 1.31 -0.54 3.32
N ASP A 256 0.41 0.40 3.59
CA ASP A 256 -1.02 0.19 3.42
C ASP A 256 -1.42 -0.04 1.96
N PHE A 257 -0.85 0.75 1.04
CA PHE A 257 -1.08 0.61 -0.39
C PHE A 257 -0.74 -0.80 -0.86
N TYR A 258 0.45 -1.30 -0.53
CA TYR A 258 0.87 -2.65 -0.89
C TYR A 258 0.04 -3.72 -0.20
N ALA A 259 -0.27 -3.56 1.08
CA ALA A 259 -1.08 -4.54 1.81
C ALA A 259 -2.48 -4.69 1.20
N LYS A 260 -3.12 -3.58 0.83
CA LYS A 260 -4.41 -3.55 0.14
C LYS A 260 -4.30 -4.12 -1.27
N ARG A 261 -3.39 -3.57 -2.08
CA ARG A 261 -3.23 -3.89 -3.51
C ARG A 261 -2.92 -5.36 -3.75
N TYR A 262 -2.11 -5.94 -2.86
CA TYR A 262 -1.62 -7.31 -2.98
C TYR A 262 -2.28 -8.27 -1.99
N ASN A 263 -3.40 -7.86 -1.37
CA ASN A 263 -4.19 -8.66 -0.45
C ASN A 263 -3.36 -9.33 0.67
N LEU A 264 -2.35 -8.63 1.20
CA LEU A 264 -1.46 -9.16 2.24
C LEU A 264 -2.16 -9.24 3.61
N SER A 265 -3.17 -8.40 3.83
CA SER A 265 -3.99 -8.40 5.05
C SER A 265 -4.72 -9.73 5.23
N HIS A 266 -5.24 -10.32 4.14
CA HIS A 266 -5.85 -11.65 4.18
C HIS A 266 -4.90 -12.71 4.75
N TYR A 267 -3.67 -12.79 4.25
CA TYR A 267 -2.69 -13.75 4.76
C TYR A 267 -2.28 -13.48 6.21
N LYS A 268 -2.24 -12.22 6.63
CA LYS A 268 -1.97 -11.83 8.02
C LYS A 268 -3.10 -12.28 8.97
N GLU A 269 -4.34 -12.11 8.55
CA GLU A 269 -5.51 -12.58 9.30
C GLU A 269 -5.51 -14.11 9.42
N GLU A 270 -5.29 -14.83 8.32
CA GLU A 270 -5.21 -16.29 8.33
C GLU A 270 -4.06 -16.80 9.20
N TYR A 271 -2.89 -16.17 9.11
CA TYR A 271 -1.75 -16.48 9.99
C TYR A 271 -2.10 -16.32 11.47
N ASN A 272 -2.76 -15.20 11.81
CA ASN A 272 -3.18 -14.93 13.17
C ASN A 272 -4.23 -15.92 13.64
N LYS A 273 -5.16 -16.37 12.78
CA LYS A 273 -6.12 -17.44 13.12
C LYS A 273 -5.38 -18.73 13.50
N ILE A 274 -4.39 -19.16 12.71
CA ILE A 274 -3.62 -20.37 13.02
C ILE A 274 -2.88 -20.22 14.35
N LYS A 275 -2.28 -19.05 14.61
CA LYS A 275 -1.54 -18.76 15.84
C LYS A 275 -2.44 -18.64 17.07
N SER A 276 -3.64 -18.06 16.92
CA SER A 276 -4.59 -17.83 18.01
C SER A 276 -5.40 -19.08 18.38
N HIS A 277 -5.71 -19.93 17.39
CA HIS A 277 -6.37 -21.23 17.61
C HIS A 277 -5.32 -22.27 18.04
N SER A 278 -4.72 -22.03 19.21
CA SER A 278 -3.51 -22.67 19.74
C SER A 278 -3.55 -24.20 19.90
N ILE A 279 -4.66 -24.86 19.57
CA ILE A 279 -4.77 -26.31 19.62
C ILE A 279 -4.31 -26.94 18.29
N LEU A 280 -4.56 -26.30 17.15
CA LEU A 280 -4.35 -26.94 15.84
C LEU A 280 -2.88 -27.33 15.61
N PRO A 281 -1.90 -26.42 15.78
CA PRO A 281 -0.49 -26.78 15.59
C PRO A 281 0.05 -27.74 16.66
N LEU A 282 -0.62 -27.86 17.81
CA LEU A 282 -0.27 -28.79 18.89
C LEU A 282 -0.80 -30.20 18.63
N ILE A 283 -1.88 -30.35 17.85
CA ILE A 283 -2.52 -31.64 17.56
C ILE A 283 -2.10 -32.19 16.20
N THR A 284 -1.87 -31.32 15.21
CA THR A 284 -1.51 -31.73 13.85
C THR A 284 -0.35 -30.91 13.31
N LYS A 285 0.56 -31.57 12.61
CA LYS A 285 1.70 -30.91 11.95
C LYS A 285 1.18 -30.16 10.71
N ILE A 286 1.41 -28.86 10.68
CA ILE A 286 1.04 -27.99 9.55
C ILE A 286 2.25 -27.83 8.63
N ILE A 287 2.03 -27.99 7.33
CA ILE A 287 3.06 -27.91 6.28
C ILE A 287 2.79 -26.72 5.37
N ASP A 288 3.77 -25.83 5.27
CA ASP A 288 3.83 -24.66 4.39
C ASP A 288 4.43 -25.06 3.03
N ASP A 289 3.58 -25.20 2.01
CA ASP A 289 3.99 -25.52 0.64
C ASP A 289 3.86 -24.29 -0.31
N GLU A 290 4.21 -24.45 -1.58
CA GLU A 290 4.21 -23.34 -2.54
C GLU A 290 2.84 -22.71 -2.74
N TYR A 291 1.80 -23.53 -2.90
CA TYR A 291 0.46 -23.12 -3.29
C TYR A 291 -0.57 -23.24 -2.16
N ASP A 292 -0.21 -23.86 -1.04
CA ASP A 292 -1.14 -24.11 0.05
C ASP A 292 -0.43 -24.34 1.39
N LEU A 293 -1.17 -24.10 2.47
CA LEU A 293 -0.82 -24.45 3.82
C LEU A 293 -1.79 -25.55 4.25
N ALA A 294 -1.30 -26.75 4.53
CA ALA A 294 -2.14 -27.91 4.81
C ALA A 294 -1.73 -28.64 6.09
N SER A 295 -2.72 -29.13 6.84
CA SER A 295 -2.49 -30.07 7.93
C SER A 295 -2.40 -31.50 7.39
N LEU A 296 -1.59 -32.36 8.02
CA LEU A 296 -1.42 -33.76 7.57
C LEU A 296 -2.72 -34.57 7.59
N ASP A 297 -3.63 -34.24 8.50
CA ASP A 297 -4.95 -34.83 8.66
C ASP A 297 -6.05 -34.15 7.81
N GLN A 298 -5.67 -33.20 6.95
CA GLN A 298 -6.55 -32.45 6.03
C GLN A 298 -7.69 -31.66 6.70
N GLN A 299 -7.67 -31.49 8.02
CA GLN A 299 -8.64 -30.67 8.76
C GLN A 299 -8.50 -29.18 8.43
N TYR A 300 -7.33 -28.75 7.98
CA TYR A 300 -7.05 -27.39 7.58
C TYR A 300 -6.33 -27.34 6.24
N SER A 301 -6.83 -26.48 5.34
CA SER A 301 -6.16 -26.12 4.11
C SER A 301 -6.42 -24.65 3.80
N LEU A 302 -5.35 -23.90 3.53
CA LEU A 302 -5.41 -22.53 3.05
C LEU A 302 -4.65 -22.44 1.73
N SER A 303 -5.32 -22.00 0.68
CA SER A 303 -4.69 -21.80 -0.61
C SER A 303 -3.94 -20.47 -0.69
N LYS A 304 -2.73 -20.49 -1.26
CA LYS A 304 -1.84 -19.34 -1.46
C LYS A 304 -1.78 -18.99 -2.94
N HIS A 305 -2.62 -18.05 -3.34
CA HIS A 305 -2.58 -17.48 -4.69
C HIS A 305 -2.28 -15.98 -4.61
N ASN A 306 -0.99 -15.63 -4.69
CA ASN A 306 -0.54 -14.24 -4.79
C ASN A 306 0.39 -14.07 -5.99
N PRO A 307 0.01 -13.28 -7.02
CA PRO A 307 0.83 -13.12 -8.22
C PRO A 307 2.08 -12.25 -8.01
N HIS A 308 2.20 -11.57 -6.87
CA HIS A 308 3.27 -10.60 -6.61
C HIS A 308 4.28 -11.08 -5.56
N PHE A 309 3.88 -11.97 -4.65
CA PHE A 309 4.73 -12.49 -3.58
C PHE A 309 4.59 -14.01 -3.43
N GLN A 310 5.72 -14.63 -3.10
CA GLN A 310 5.72 -15.91 -2.44
C GLN A 310 5.40 -15.70 -0.96
N ILE A 311 4.24 -16.17 -0.53
CA ILE A 311 3.80 -16.08 0.87
C ILE A 311 4.39 -17.27 1.64
N ILE A 312 5.09 -17.01 2.73
CA ILE A 312 5.74 -18.02 3.58
C ILE A 312 5.11 -17.96 4.97
N PHE A 313 4.52 -19.06 5.44
CA PHE A 313 3.93 -19.17 6.77
C PHE A 313 4.89 -19.84 7.79
N CYS A 314 6.01 -20.38 7.33
CA CYS A 314 6.94 -21.14 8.15
C CYS A 314 7.40 -20.40 9.41
N ASN A 315 7.15 -21.03 10.56
CA ASN A 315 7.55 -20.58 11.89
C ASN A 315 7.98 -21.80 12.74
N LYS A 316 8.05 -21.65 14.07
CA LYS A 316 8.42 -22.76 14.97
C LYS A 316 7.42 -23.94 14.97
N ASP A 317 6.16 -23.69 14.62
CA ASP A 317 5.04 -24.65 14.68
C ASP A 317 4.57 -25.07 13.27
N ILE A 318 5.02 -24.37 12.22
CA ILE A 318 4.65 -24.56 10.81
C ILE A 318 5.91 -24.87 10.02
N GLU A 319 6.00 -26.08 9.49
CA GLU A 319 7.19 -26.54 8.75
C GLU A 319 7.06 -26.23 7.26
N ILE A 320 8.10 -25.65 6.66
CA ILE A 320 8.16 -25.49 5.20
C ILE A 320 8.45 -26.83 4.51
N ARG A 321 7.70 -27.17 3.47
CA ARG A 321 7.95 -28.39 2.70
C ARG A 321 9.36 -28.35 2.10
N PRO A 322 10.17 -29.42 2.23
CA PRO A 322 11.54 -29.44 1.70
C PRO A 322 11.64 -29.14 0.20
N SER A 323 10.72 -29.65 -0.62
CA SER A 323 10.68 -29.38 -2.07
C SER A 323 10.46 -27.89 -2.37
N PHE A 324 9.61 -27.23 -1.57
CA PHE A 324 9.33 -25.81 -1.73
C PHE A 324 10.53 -24.95 -1.30
N LEU A 325 11.16 -25.26 -0.17
CA LEU A 325 12.41 -24.60 0.25
C LEU A 325 13.52 -24.77 -0.80
N LEU A 326 13.67 -25.97 -1.38
CA LEU A 326 14.62 -26.22 -2.46
C LEU A 326 14.31 -25.36 -3.69
N LYS A 327 13.04 -25.16 -4.05
CA LYS A 327 12.65 -24.27 -5.16
C LYS A 327 13.06 -22.82 -4.90
N ILE A 328 12.81 -22.31 -3.68
CA ILE A 328 13.22 -20.96 -3.26
C ILE A 328 14.75 -20.81 -3.33
N ARG A 329 15.48 -21.80 -2.80
CA ARG A 329 16.95 -21.84 -2.86
C ARG A 329 17.46 -21.85 -4.30
N SER A 330 16.87 -22.64 -5.19
CA SER A 330 17.26 -22.68 -6.60
C SER A 330 17.08 -21.31 -7.26
N LYS A 331 15.94 -20.63 -7.02
CA LYS A 331 15.72 -19.26 -7.49
C LYS A 331 16.77 -18.28 -6.96
N LEU A 332 17.09 -18.35 -5.67
CA LEU A 332 18.15 -17.55 -5.05
C LEU A 332 19.51 -17.78 -5.71
N THR A 333 19.87 -19.03 -5.94
CA THR A 333 21.18 -19.42 -6.49
C THR A 333 21.31 -19.01 -7.95
N ASN A 334 20.24 -19.20 -8.73
CA ASN A 334 20.16 -18.84 -10.14
C ASN A 334 19.96 -17.34 -10.38
N SER A 335 19.88 -16.54 -9.32
CA SER A 335 19.60 -15.09 -9.41
C SER A 335 18.26 -14.80 -10.11
N GLU A 336 17.25 -15.64 -9.90
CA GLU A 336 15.88 -15.36 -10.33
C GLU A 336 15.22 -14.39 -9.36
N VAL A 337 14.36 -13.51 -9.88
CA VAL A 337 13.61 -12.56 -9.04
C VAL A 337 12.57 -13.33 -8.23
N ILE A 338 12.65 -13.23 -6.90
CA ILE A 338 11.64 -13.77 -5.99
C ILE A 338 11.34 -12.75 -4.89
N ARG A 339 10.07 -12.44 -4.71
CA ARG A 339 9.59 -11.54 -3.66
C ARG A 339 8.94 -12.37 -2.58
N ILE A 340 9.41 -12.26 -1.35
CA ILE A 340 8.94 -13.03 -0.20
C ILE A 340 8.22 -12.10 0.77
N TYR A 341 7.09 -12.57 1.29
CA TYR A 341 6.40 -11.95 2.41
C TYR A 341 6.01 -13.01 3.44
N HIS A 342 6.35 -12.76 4.69
CA HIS A 342 5.94 -13.58 5.83
C HIS A 342 4.84 -12.85 6.64
N PRO A 343 3.61 -13.41 6.77
CA PRO A 343 2.48 -12.72 7.37
C PRO A 343 2.61 -12.51 8.89
N GLY A 344 3.44 -13.31 9.57
CA GLY A 344 3.78 -13.12 11.00
C GLY A 344 4.71 -11.93 11.30
N VAL A 345 5.12 -11.15 10.29
CA VAL A 345 6.00 -9.98 10.48
C VAL A 345 5.42 -8.78 9.73
N GLU A 346 5.55 -7.57 10.29
CA GLU A 346 5.12 -6.34 9.62
C GLU A 346 5.72 -6.23 8.21
N PHE A 347 4.90 -5.80 7.26
CA PHE A 347 5.34 -5.54 5.89
C PHE A 347 6.30 -4.34 5.85
N SER A 348 7.29 -4.40 4.96
CA SER A 348 8.17 -3.27 4.66
C SER A 348 8.22 -3.01 3.16
N PRO A 349 7.98 -1.77 2.69
CA PRO A 349 8.10 -1.42 1.28
C PRO A 349 9.58 -1.31 0.84
N LYS A 350 10.51 -1.27 1.80
CA LYS A 350 11.96 -1.31 1.60
C LYS A 350 12.41 -2.75 1.89
N PRO A 351 12.52 -3.64 0.89
CA PRO A 351 12.83 -5.04 1.14
C PRO A 351 14.29 -5.22 1.51
N VAL A 352 14.58 -6.25 2.31
CA VAL A 352 15.94 -6.78 2.45
C VAL A 352 16.29 -7.52 1.17
N LYS A 353 17.39 -7.14 0.52
CA LYS A 353 17.83 -7.74 -0.74
C LYS A 353 18.94 -8.74 -0.51
N ILE A 354 18.76 -9.95 -1.05
CA ILE A 354 19.75 -11.01 -1.02
C ILE A 354 19.86 -11.56 -2.44
N LYS A 355 20.89 -11.16 -3.19
CA LYS A 355 20.90 -11.31 -4.67
C LYS A 355 19.61 -10.69 -5.26
N ASN A 356 18.88 -11.44 -6.08
CA ASN A 356 17.61 -11.04 -6.69
C ASN A 356 16.39 -11.45 -5.85
N MET A 357 16.60 -11.99 -4.64
CA MET A 357 15.54 -12.20 -3.66
C MET A 357 15.28 -10.91 -2.88
N GLU A 358 14.00 -10.58 -2.73
CA GLU A 358 13.52 -9.41 -2.00
C GLU A 358 12.58 -9.86 -0.88
N ILE A 359 12.93 -9.58 0.39
CA ILE A 359 12.11 -9.94 1.54
C ILE A 359 11.40 -8.68 2.05
N TYR A 360 10.08 -8.61 1.88
CA TYR A 360 9.24 -7.45 2.17
C TYR A 360 8.69 -7.45 3.60
N ASN A 361 9.56 -7.72 4.56
CA ASN A 361 9.24 -7.67 5.97
C ASN A 361 10.14 -6.65 6.67
N LYS A 362 9.64 -6.02 7.74
CA LYS A 362 10.39 -5.11 8.59
C LYS A 362 11.37 -5.90 9.44
N LEU A 363 12.61 -6.07 8.96
CA LEU A 363 13.67 -6.85 9.60
C LEU A 363 14.74 -5.95 10.23
N ASN A 364 15.33 -6.42 11.33
CA ASN A 364 16.57 -5.88 11.85
C ASN A 364 17.73 -6.39 10.98
N GLN A 365 18.65 -5.52 10.59
CA GLN A 365 19.71 -5.84 9.64
C GLN A 365 21.00 -5.07 9.92
N LYS A 366 21.38 -4.89 11.20
CA LYS A 366 22.54 -4.06 11.59
C LYS A 366 23.84 -4.62 11.01
N VAL A 367 24.10 -5.91 11.26
CA VAL A 367 25.32 -6.62 10.87
C VAL A 367 25.11 -7.35 9.54
N SER A 368 23.96 -8.01 9.35
CA SER A 368 23.68 -8.75 8.11
C SER A 368 23.75 -7.87 6.86
N ASN A 369 23.29 -6.61 6.92
CA ASN A 369 23.38 -5.68 5.79
C ASN A 369 24.84 -5.33 5.43
N ILE A 370 25.75 -5.25 6.41
CA ILE A 370 27.17 -5.00 6.13
C ILE A 370 27.76 -6.20 5.37
N ILE A 371 27.44 -7.42 5.81
CA ILE A 371 27.90 -8.65 5.14
C ILE A 371 27.30 -8.74 3.73
N LEU A 372 26.02 -8.41 3.55
CA LEU A 372 25.37 -8.38 2.23
C LEU A 372 26.01 -7.35 1.30
N ASN A 373 26.32 -6.15 1.79
CA ASN A 373 27.00 -5.13 0.99
C ASN A 373 28.40 -5.60 0.56
N PHE A 374 29.15 -6.23 1.46
CA PHE A 374 30.43 -6.82 1.12
C PHE A 374 30.27 -7.95 0.09
N TYR A 375 29.32 -8.84 0.31
CA TYR A 375 28.96 -9.92 -0.60
C TYR A 375 28.66 -9.40 -2.02
N HIS A 376 27.92 -8.30 -2.14
CA HIS A 376 27.60 -7.67 -3.42
C HIS A 376 28.79 -6.99 -4.10
N SER A 377 29.84 -6.62 -3.36
CA SER A 377 31.05 -6.00 -3.89
C SER A 377 32.06 -7.01 -4.46
N LEU A 378 31.88 -8.31 -4.21
CA LEU A 378 32.81 -9.34 -4.67
C LEU A 378 32.63 -9.64 -6.16
N GLU A 379 33.74 -9.60 -6.90
CA GLU A 379 33.77 -9.90 -8.34
C GLU A 379 33.86 -11.42 -8.63
N ILE A 380 34.40 -12.21 -7.70
CA ILE A 380 34.67 -13.64 -7.89
C ILE A 380 33.69 -14.50 -7.11
N LYS A 381 32.99 -15.39 -7.82
CA LYS A 381 32.06 -16.39 -7.25
C LYS A 381 32.78 -17.74 -7.09
N ASP A 382 33.29 -18.03 -5.90
CA ASP A 382 33.86 -19.32 -5.52
C ASP A 382 33.12 -19.92 -4.30
N SER A 383 33.74 -20.87 -3.59
CA SER A 383 33.15 -21.44 -2.36
C SER A 383 32.94 -20.42 -1.23
N PHE A 384 33.63 -19.28 -1.27
CA PHE A 384 33.39 -18.16 -0.37
C PHE A 384 32.02 -17.53 -0.60
N ASP A 385 31.50 -17.52 -1.83
CA ASP A 385 30.16 -17.01 -2.17
C ASP A 385 29.09 -17.70 -1.32
N SER A 386 29.16 -19.02 -1.25
CA SER A 386 28.20 -19.84 -0.48
C SER A 386 28.36 -19.65 1.02
N ILE A 387 29.61 -19.52 1.50
CA ILE A 387 29.91 -19.29 2.92
C ILE A 387 29.40 -17.91 3.36
N LEU A 388 29.65 -16.85 2.58
CA LEU A 388 29.17 -15.51 2.88
C LEU A 388 27.65 -15.42 2.78
N LEU A 389 27.05 -16.03 1.76
CA LEU A 389 25.59 -16.06 1.61
C LEU A 389 24.95 -16.77 2.81
N TYR A 390 25.48 -17.93 3.21
CA TYR A 390 25.08 -18.61 4.44
C TYR A 390 25.18 -17.69 5.65
N THR A 391 26.33 -17.04 5.82
CA THR A 391 26.63 -16.15 6.95
C THR A 391 25.68 -14.98 7.01
N ALA A 392 25.41 -14.33 5.88
CA ALA A 392 24.50 -13.19 5.79
C ALA A 392 23.06 -13.58 6.16
N ILE A 393 22.54 -14.68 5.59
CA ILE A 393 21.18 -15.15 5.88
C ILE A 393 21.07 -15.64 7.34
N LYS A 394 22.08 -16.36 7.82
CA LYS A 394 22.14 -16.83 9.22
C LYS A 394 22.17 -15.66 10.20
N MET A 395 22.98 -14.63 9.93
CA MET A 395 22.96 -13.40 10.74
C MET A 395 21.61 -12.71 10.70
N LEU A 396 20.98 -12.61 9.52
CA LEU A 396 19.65 -12.01 9.40
C LEU A 396 18.62 -12.78 10.23
N SER A 397 18.70 -14.12 10.27
CA SER A 397 17.88 -14.95 11.17
C SER A 397 18.15 -14.61 12.64
N MET A 398 19.42 -14.55 13.05
CA MET A 398 19.83 -14.28 14.44
C MET A 398 19.44 -12.88 14.94
N GLU A 399 19.50 -11.86 14.07
CA GLU A 399 19.08 -10.48 14.37
C GLU A 399 17.55 -10.33 14.53
N ASN A 400 16.80 -11.35 14.12
CA ASN A 400 15.34 -11.37 14.10
C ASN A 400 14.75 -12.59 14.83
N THR A 401 15.45 -13.16 15.82
CA THR A 401 14.98 -14.33 16.60
C THR A 401 13.64 -14.12 17.30
N ASN A 402 13.27 -12.87 17.56
CA ASN A 402 11.97 -12.49 18.13
C ASN A 402 10.82 -12.46 17.10
N LYS A 403 11.09 -12.78 15.82
CA LYS A 403 10.11 -12.75 14.73
C LYS A 403 9.96 -14.15 14.12
N ASP A 404 8.75 -14.49 13.71
CA ASP A 404 8.42 -15.83 13.23
C ASP A 404 9.22 -16.24 11.96
N ILE A 405 9.54 -15.28 11.09
CA ILE A 405 10.34 -15.46 9.86
C ILE A 405 11.76 -16.00 10.12
N CYS A 406 12.28 -15.90 11.35
CA CYS A 406 13.64 -16.37 11.66
C CYS A 406 13.83 -17.86 11.34
N ASN A 407 12.78 -18.67 11.51
CA ASN A 407 12.80 -20.11 11.21
C ASN A 407 13.01 -20.35 9.71
N PHE A 408 12.23 -19.67 8.86
CA PHE A 408 12.43 -19.72 7.41
C PHE A 408 13.84 -19.28 7.01
N LEU A 409 14.33 -18.16 7.55
CA LEU A 409 15.68 -17.67 7.26
C LEU A 409 16.76 -18.67 7.70
N ASP A 410 16.59 -19.33 8.85
CA ASP A 410 17.51 -20.34 9.34
C ASP A 410 17.57 -21.55 8.41
N MET A 411 16.39 -22.06 8.02
CA MET A 411 16.26 -23.18 7.09
C MET A 411 16.82 -22.82 5.71
N LEU A 412 16.56 -21.61 5.21
CA LEU A 412 17.10 -21.12 3.96
C LEU A 412 18.63 -21.04 4.04
N ALA A 413 19.20 -20.46 5.10
CA ALA A 413 20.64 -20.42 5.31
C ALA A 413 21.24 -21.82 5.24
N ASN A 414 20.75 -22.76 6.05
CA ASN A 414 21.24 -24.14 6.07
C ASN A 414 21.13 -24.83 4.71
N SER A 415 20.10 -24.50 3.92
CA SER A 415 19.93 -25.02 2.56
C SER A 415 20.95 -24.46 1.56
N THR A 416 21.52 -23.27 1.78
CA THR A 416 22.48 -22.65 0.84
C THR A 416 23.86 -23.30 0.85
N LEU A 417 24.21 -24.06 1.88
CA LEU A 417 25.49 -24.76 1.93
C LEU A 417 25.52 -25.87 0.86
N ILE A 418 26.41 -25.72 -0.12
CA ILE A 418 26.62 -26.70 -1.20
C ILE A 418 27.45 -27.87 -0.67
N SER A 419 27.21 -29.06 -1.22
CA SER A 419 27.81 -30.34 -0.83
C SER A 419 29.34 -30.40 -0.77
N ASP A 420 30.03 -29.48 -1.47
CA ASP A 420 31.47 -29.55 -1.73
C ASP A 420 32.26 -28.35 -1.16
N SER A 421 31.65 -27.58 -0.25
CA SER A 421 32.12 -26.25 0.17
C SER A 421 33.52 -26.19 0.80
N PHE A 422 34.09 -27.32 1.26
CA PHE A 422 35.41 -27.36 1.93
C PHE A 422 36.48 -28.17 1.16
N TYR A 423 36.24 -28.55 -0.09
CA TYR A 423 37.20 -29.34 -0.88
C TYR A 423 38.01 -28.50 -1.89
N SER A 424 37.55 -27.29 -2.20
CA SER A 424 38.24 -26.33 -3.07
C SER A 424 39.21 -25.47 -2.26
N LYS A 425 40.23 -24.92 -2.91
CA LYS A 425 41.05 -23.86 -2.32
C LYS A 425 40.24 -22.57 -2.28
N PHE A 426 40.42 -21.80 -1.22
CA PHE A 426 39.89 -20.45 -1.10
C PHE A 426 40.63 -19.54 -2.09
N VAL A 427 39.94 -18.93 -3.05
CA VAL A 427 40.62 -18.20 -4.14
C VAL A 427 40.98 -16.78 -3.69
N ASN A 428 40.12 -16.15 -2.89
CA ASN A 428 40.30 -14.76 -2.46
C ASN A 428 41.52 -14.60 -1.54
N SER A 429 42.23 -13.47 -1.65
CA SER A 429 43.26 -13.06 -0.69
C SER A 429 42.63 -12.20 0.39
N GLU A 430 43.17 -12.27 1.61
CA GLU A 430 42.78 -11.38 2.70
C GLU A 430 42.74 -9.93 2.26
N ASN A 431 41.81 -9.18 2.86
CA ASN A 431 41.64 -7.76 2.60
C ASN A 431 41.23 -7.05 3.90
N ASP A 432 40.87 -5.77 3.80
CA ASP A 432 40.48 -4.98 4.98
C ASP A 432 39.23 -5.52 5.69
N VAL A 433 38.39 -6.29 4.97
CA VAL A 433 37.11 -6.81 5.46
C VAL A 433 37.20 -8.24 5.98
N PHE A 434 38.03 -9.12 5.42
CA PHE A 434 38.13 -10.51 5.91
C PHE A 434 39.56 -10.97 6.15
N GLU A 435 39.68 -11.92 7.06
CA GLU A 435 40.92 -12.51 7.57
C GLU A 435 40.78 -14.04 7.59
N LEU A 436 41.80 -14.75 7.15
CA LEU A 436 41.89 -16.21 7.24
C LEU A 436 42.70 -16.57 8.49
N LYS A 437 42.28 -17.63 9.18
CA LYS A 437 43.08 -18.20 10.27
C LYS A 437 43.00 -19.71 10.21
N GLY A 438 44.15 -20.37 10.25
CA GLY A 438 44.25 -21.83 10.30
C GLY A 438 43.59 -22.40 11.55
N ARG A 439 43.41 -23.73 11.55
CA ARG A 439 42.75 -24.43 12.67
C ARG A 439 43.48 -24.25 13.99
N GLU A 440 44.81 -24.18 13.95
CA GLU A 440 45.68 -23.99 15.12
C GLU A 440 45.33 -22.73 15.91
N PHE A 441 44.85 -21.68 15.23
CA PHE A 441 44.48 -20.40 15.85
C PHE A 441 43.36 -20.54 16.89
N ILE A 442 42.48 -21.53 16.69
CA ILE A 442 41.31 -21.78 17.53
C ILE A 442 41.29 -23.19 18.13
N THR A 443 42.44 -23.87 18.21
CA THR A 443 42.56 -25.12 18.97
C THR A 443 43.28 -24.93 20.29
N GLY A 444 42.89 -25.71 21.30
CA GLY A 444 43.47 -25.67 22.65
C GLY A 444 42.55 -25.02 23.67
N LYS A 445 43.15 -24.49 24.75
CA LYS A 445 42.46 -23.89 25.89
C LYS A 445 41.86 -22.52 25.52
N ASP A 446 40.68 -22.21 26.05
CA ASP A 446 39.94 -20.98 25.75
C ASP A 446 40.75 -19.71 26.02
N GLN A 447 41.56 -19.66 27.08
CA GLN A 447 42.42 -18.51 27.38
C GLN A 447 43.38 -18.18 26.23
N ARG A 448 43.98 -19.20 25.59
CA ARG A 448 44.89 -18.99 24.46
C ARG A 448 44.13 -18.48 23.24
N ILE A 449 42.96 -19.05 22.97
CA ILE A 449 42.10 -18.62 21.85
C ILE A 449 41.68 -17.16 22.03
N LEU A 450 41.26 -16.79 23.25
CA LEU A 450 40.87 -15.43 23.61
C LEU A 450 42.03 -14.45 23.44
N GLN A 451 43.22 -14.80 23.91
CA GLN A 451 44.40 -13.95 23.79
C GLN A 451 44.75 -13.71 22.32
N ASN A 452 44.83 -14.79 21.53
CA ASN A 452 45.09 -14.71 20.09
C ASN A 452 44.08 -13.80 19.37
N LEU A 453 42.78 -14.00 19.61
CA LEU A 453 41.72 -13.20 18.97
C LEU A 453 41.73 -11.75 19.45
N THR A 454 41.92 -11.50 20.75
CA THR A 454 41.97 -10.14 21.31
C THR A 454 43.13 -9.35 20.70
N ASP A 455 44.30 -9.96 20.61
CA ASP A 455 45.50 -9.32 20.04
C ASP A 455 45.31 -9.00 18.56
N ASP A 456 44.71 -9.91 17.79
CA ASP A 456 44.51 -9.72 16.35
C ASP A 456 43.39 -8.70 16.06
N ILE A 457 42.28 -8.78 16.78
CA ILE A 457 41.17 -7.81 16.69
C ILE A 457 41.68 -6.39 16.98
N SER A 458 42.41 -6.21 18.07
CA SER A 458 42.97 -4.90 18.47
C SER A 458 43.85 -4.27 17.40
N LYS A 459 44.56 -5.09 16.63
CA LYS A 459 45.46 -4.66 15.56
C LYS A 459 44.71 -4.36 14.27
N LYS A 460 43.72 -5.19 13.91
CA LYS A 460 43.14 -5.22 12.56
C LYS A 460 41.83 -4.47 12.39
N ILE A 461 41.00 -4.37 13.42
CA ILE A 461 39.70 -3.67 13.30
C ILE A 461 39.85 -2.16 13.07
N ARG A 462 40.98 -1.56 13.43
CA ARG A 462 41.24 -0.12 13.30
C ARG A 462 41.14 0.41 11.86
N TYR A 463 41.21 -0.47 10.88
CA TYR A 463 41.25 -0.12 9.46
C TYR A 463 39.89 -0.36 8.76
N SER A 464 38.90 -0.93 9.45
CA SER A 464 37.61 -1.25 8.85
C SER A 464 36.47 -1.29 9.87
N LYS A 465 35.27 -0.85 9.44
CA LYS A 465 34.05 -0.89 10.29
C LYS A 465 33.60 -2.31 10.62
N ILE A 466 34.09 -3.30 9.88
CA ILE A 466 33.79 -4.72 10.05
C ILE A 466 35.01 -5.56 9.68
N LYS A 467 35.25 -6.63 10.44
CA LYS A 467 36.21 -7.68 10.11
C LYS A 467 35.56 -9.05 10.25
N LEU A 468 35.70 -9.88 9.23
CA LEU A 468 35.22 -11.25 9.15
C LEU A 468 36.40 -12.21 9.28
N TYR A 469 36.53 -12.89 10.41
CA TYR A 469 37.57 -13.91 10.59
C TYR A 469 37.02 -15.27 10.19
N LEU A 470 37.60 -15.90 9.18
CA LEU A 470 37.33 -17.26 8.73
C LEU A 470 38.31 -18.20 9.41
N LEU A 471 37.88 -18.80 10.52
CA LEU A 471 38.68 -19.67 11.36
C LEU A 471 38.51 -21.13 10.92
N GLY A 472 39.62 -21.80 10.62
CA GLY A 472 39.66 -23.10 9.95
C GLY A 472 39.96 -23.00 8.44
N VAL A 473 40.69 -21.96 8.01
CA VAL A 473 41.23 -21.83 6.66
C VAL A 473 42.69 -21.37 6.77
N ASP A 474 43.63 -22.16 6.25
CA ASP A 474 45.05 -21.83 6.36
C ASP A 474 45.40 -20.58 5.52
N GLU A 475 46.10 -19.62 6.13
CA GLU A 475 46.41 -18.32 5.52
C GLU A 475 47.27 -18.45 4.25
N LYS A 476 48.20 -19.41 4.24
CA LYS A 476 49.23 -19.52 3.19
C LYS A 476 48.77 -20.38 2.02
N SER A 477 48.31 -21.58 2.31
CA SER A 477 47.83 -22.55 1.33
C SER A 477 46.42 -22.24 0.84
N LYS A 478 45.66 -21.46 1.63
CA LYS A 478 44.24 -21.17 1.41
C LYS A 478 43.36 -22.42 1.40
N GLU A 479 43.83 -23.50 2.02
CA GLU A 479 43.09 -24.75 2.14
C GLU A 479 42.18 -24.72 3.36
N PHE A 480 41.00 -25.32 3.25
CA PHE A 480 40.09 -25.47 4.39
C PHE A 480 40.68 -26.48 5.39
N GLU A 481 40.77 -26.06 6.64
CA GLU A 481 41.17 -26.87 7.79
C GLU A 481 40.01 -27.01 8.79
N PRO A 482 38.90 -27.66 8.40
CA PRO A 482 37.69 -27.64 9.19
C PRO A 482 37.86 -28.41 10.51
N ILE A 483 37.12 -27.98 11.52
CA ILE A 483 37.28 -28.35 12.92
C ILE A 483 36.11 -29.25 13.32
N PRO A 484 36.30 -30.28 14.16
CA PRO A 484 35.17 -31.06 14.66
C PRO A 484 34.15 -30.17 15.36
N ILE A 485 32.87 -30.24 14.95
CA ILE A 485 31.77 -29.44 15.54
C ILE A 485 31.70 -29.66 17.05
N SER A 486 31.94 -30.89 17.50
CA SER A 486 31.94 -31.26 18.92
C SER A 486 32.97 -30.50 19.77
N LYS A 487 34.02 -29.91 19.18
CA LYS A 487 34.99 -29.07 19.90
C LYS A 487 34.48 -27.65 20.14
N PHE A 488 33.41 -27.22 19.47
CA PHE A 488 32.82 -25.89 19.58
C PHE A 488 31.31 -26.00 19.82
N SER A 489 30.96 -26.42 21.04
CA SER A 489 29.58 -26.34 21.52
C SER A 489 29.10 -24.90 21.57
N ASP A 490 27.78 -24.71 21.54
CA ASP A 490 27.18 -23.37 21.61
C ASP A 490 27.55 -22.66 22.92
N ASP A 491 27.63 -23.39 24.03
CA ASP A 491 28.09 -22.85 25.32
C ASP A 491 29.53 -22.33 25.26
N ARG A 492 30.43 -23.08 24.60
CA ARG A 492 31.83 -22.67 24.45
C ARG A 492 31.91 -21.40 23.62
N MET A 493 31.20 -21.34 22.50
CA MET A 493 31.15 -20.15 21.65
C MET A 493 30.55 -18.94 22.37
N TYR A 494 29.47 -19.13 23.12
CA TYR A 494 28.85 -18.07 23.93
C TYR A 494 29.83 -17.52 24.96
N ASN A 495 30.55 -18.40 25.67
CA ASN A 495 31.55 -17.99 26.65
C ASN A 495 32.74 -17.24 26.02
N LEU A 496 33.20 -17.67 24.84
CA LEU A 496 34.23 -16.95 24.09
C LEU A 496 33.73 -15.59 23.62
N GLU A 497 32.52 -15.51 23.05
CA GLU A 497 31.88 -14.26 22.60
C GLU A 497 31.76 -13.27 23.76
N LYS A 498 31.27 -13.73 24.92
CA LYS A 498 31.11 -12.90 26.12
C LYS A 498 32.45 -12.32 26.59
N LYS A 499 33.49 -13.16 26.70
CA LYS A 499 34.82 -12.72 27.15
C LYS A 499 35.52 -11.80 26.15
N LEU A 500 35.34 -12.02 24.85
CA LEU A 500 35.84 -11.08 23.83
C LEU A 500 35.13 -9.72 23.92
N LYS A 501 33.80 -9.72 24.15
CA LYS A 501 33.04 -8.48 24.39
C LYS A 501 33.47 -7.74 25.64
N GLU A 502 33.88 -8.45 26.69
CA GLU A 502 34.45 -7.83 27.90
C GLU A 502 35.77 -7.10 27.61
N ASN A 503 36.61 -7.65 26.71
CA ASN A 503 37.86 -7.04 26.24
C ASN A 503 37.66 -5.92 25.20
N HIS A 504 36.54 -5.93 24.48
CA HIS A 504 36.21 -5.00 23.39
C HIS A 504 34.78 -4.46 23.53
N LYS A 505 34.56 -3.58 24.51
CA LYS A 505 33.21 -3.11 24.89
C LYS A 505 32.51 -2.28 23.82
N ASP A 506 33.29 -1.67 22.95
CA ASP A 506 32.94 -0.82 21.82
C ASP A 506 32.63 -1.62 20.53
N LEU A 507 32.87 -2.93 20.55
CA LEU A 507 32.64 -3.80 19.40
C LEU A 507 31.46 -4.75 19.62
N ASP A 508 30.74 -5.01 18.54
CA ASP A 508 29.79 -6.12 18.46
C ASP A 508 30.51 -7.33 17.85
N LEU A 509 30.56 -8.42 18.61
CA LEU A 509 31.18 -9.67 18.22
C LEU A 509 30.15 -10.79 18.11
N LYS A 510 30.23 -11.58 17.05
CA LYS A 510 29.37 -12.74 16.84
C LYS A 510 30.11 -13.91 16.22
N PHE A 511 30.01 -15.07 16.86
CA PHE A 511 30.46 -16.31 16.24
C PHE A 511 29.32 -17.01 15.48
N ILE A 512 29.63 -17.52 14.29
CA ILE A 512 28.76 -18.39 13.50
C ILE A 512 29.53 -19.67 13.16
N LYS A 513 28.87 -20.82 13.33
CA LYS A 513 29.36 -22.10 12.80
C LYS A 513 28.84 -22.30 11.40
N VAL A 514 29.74 -22.58 10.47
CA VAL A 514 29.39 -23.01 9.12
C VAL A 514 29.69 -24.51 9.03
N PRO A 515 28.66 -25.38 9.12
CA PRO A 515 28.87 -26.83 9.13
C PRO A 515 29.28 -27.37 7.76
N SER A 516 30.03 -28.48 7.75
CA SER A 516 30.24 -29.31 6.57
C SER A 516 28.97 -30.10 6.25
N LYS A 517 28.88 -30.63 5.02
CA LYS A 517 27.75 -31.46 4.55
C LYS A 517 27.38 -32.61 5.50
N ASP A 518 28.38 -33.27 6.08
CA ASP A 518 28.18 -34.40 7.00
C ASP A 518 27.84 -33.96 8.43
N ASN A 519 27.79 -32.65 8.69
CA ASN A 519 27.55 -32.04 10.00
C ASN A 519 28.50 -32.56 11.10
N LYS A 520 29.72 -32.98 10.73
CA LYS A 520 30.75 -33.44 11.69
C LYS A 520 31.85 -32.41 11.89
N ARG A 521 32.10 -31.58 10.88
CA ARG A 521 33.14 -30.55 10.90
C ARG A 521 32.54 -29.18 10.57
N CYS A 522 33.23 -28.11 10.92
CA CYS A 522 32.83 -26.75 10.59
C CYS A 522 34.04 -25.85 10.40
N ILE A 523 33.80 -24.72 9.73
CA ILE A 523 34.59 -23.52 9.95
C ILE A 523 33.82 -22.59 10.89
N ILE A 524 34.52 -21.69 11.55
CA ILE A 524 33.92 -20.70 12.44
C ILE A 524 34.15 -19.33 11.83
N ILE A 525 33.07 -18.57 11.71
CA ILE A 525 33.16 -17.17 11.32
C ILE A 525 32.98 -16.33 12.56
N LEU A 526 33.99 -15.52 12.89
CA LEU A 526 33.85 -14.46 13.87
C LEU A 526 33.64 -13.15 13.12
N ILE A 527 32.47 -12.56 13.32
CA ILE A 527 32.14 -11.23 12.85
C ILE A 527 32.49 -10.25 13.96
N VAL A 528 33.23 -9.21 13.62
CA VAL A 528 33.57 -8.10 14.49
C VAL A 528 33.15 -6.82 13.80
N SER A 529 32.29 -6.03 14.41
CA SER A 529 31.85 -4.74 13.87
C SER A 529 31.89 -3.66 14.94
N GLU A 530 32.17 -2.43 14.55
CA GLU A 530 32.02 -1.28 15.45
C GLU A 530 30.57 -1.13 15.88
N ARG A 531 30.33 -0.91 17.18
CA ARG A 531 29.00 -0.57 17.66
C ARG A 531 28.70 0.86 17.21
N LYS A 532 27.77 1.04 16.26
CA LYS A 532 27.23 2.37 15.99
C LYS A 532 26.36 2.77 17.18
N ASP A 533 26.68 3.89 17.82
CA ASP A 533 25.74 4.57 18.70
C ASP A 533 24.47 4.85 17.88
N GLU A 534 23.33 4.32 18.33
CA GLU A 534 22.02 4.48 17.66
C GLU A 534 21.48 5.91 17.75
#